data_AF-A0A6P3RPY8-F1
#
_entry.id   AF-A0A6P3RPY8-F1
#
_cell.length_a   1.000
_cell.length_b   1.000
_cell.length_c   1.000
_cell.angle_alpha   90.00
_cell.angle_beta   90.00
_cell.angle_gamma   90.00
#
_symmetry.space_group_name_H-M   'P 1'
#
loop_
_entity.id
_entity.type
_entity.pdbx_description
1 polymer ?
#
loop_
_entity_poly.entity_id
_entity_poly.type
_entity_poly.pdbx_seq_one_letter_code
_entity_poly.pdbx_strand_id
1 'polypeptide(L)' 'MPAGVPWTTYVKMVTASLLAMFAGAEVVHRYYRPDLTIPEIPPKPGELKTELLGLKERQHKPQISQQ' A
#
# COMPACT_ATOMS: atom_id res chain seq x y z
N MET A 1 -35.43 4.17 14.73
CA MET A 1 -34.16 3.90 14.02
C MET A 1 -34.25 4.52 12.63
N PRO A 2 -33.19 5.15 12.10
CA PRO A 2 -33.23 5.68 10.73
C PRO A 2 -33.62 4.57 9.74
N ALA A 3 -34.48 4.90 8.77
CA ALA A 3 -34.96 4.00 7.71
C ALA A 3 -35.57 2.64 8.12
N GLY A 4 -35.91 2.42 9.39
CA GLY A 4 -36.51 1.16 9.87
C GLY A 4 -35.55 -0.02 10.01
N VAL A 5 -34.24 0.21 9.90
CA VAL A 5 -33.21 -0.84 9.96
C VAL A 5 -32.61 -0.91 11.38
N PRO A 6 -32.29 -2.10 11.93
CA PRO A 6 -31.69 -2.21 13.25
C PRO A 6 -30.31 -1.54 13.30
N TRP A 7 -30.01 -0.86 14.42
CA TRP A 7 -28.72 -0.19 14.66
C TRP A 7 -27.51 -1.10 14.43
N THR A 8 -27.67 -2.38 14.78
CA THR A 8 -26.65 -3.41 14.57
C THR A 8 -26.27 -3.59 13.10
N THR A 9 -27.19 -3.37 12.15
CA THR A 9 -26.90 -3.43 10.71
C THR A 9 -26.01 -2.28 10.28
N TYR A 10 -26.23 -1.07 10.80
CA TYR A 10 -25.36 0.07 10.52
C TYR A 10 -23.94 -0.18 11.06
N VAL A 11 -23.83 -0.69 12.29
CA VAL A 11 -22.53 -1.04 12.88
C VAL A 11 -21.82 -2.12 12.05
N LYS A 12 -22.54 -3.18 11.65
CA LYS A 12 -22.00 -4.23 10.78
C LYS A 12 -21.47 -3.66 9.46
N MET A 13 -22.21 -2.75 8.83
CA MET A 13 -21.81 -2.14 7.57
C MET A 13 -20.54 -1.30 7.73
N VAL A 14 -20.49 -0.44 8.75
CA VAL A 14 -19.30 0.38 9.05
C VAL A 14 -18.09 -0.51 9.34
N THR A 15 -18.24 -1.54 10.17
CA THR A 15 -17.16 -2.47 10.47
C THR A 15 -16.69 -3.22 9.21
N ALA A 16 -17.62 -3.69 8.38
CA ALA A 16 -17.28 -4.35 7.11
C ALA A 16 -16.51 -3.41 6.17
N SER A 17 -16.92 -2.15 6.04
CA SER A 17 -16.23 -1.15 5.22
C SER A 17 -14.81 -0.88 5.71
N LEU A 18 -14.61 -0.74 7.02
CA LEU A 18 -13.28 -0.56 7.60
C LEU A 18 -12.38 -1.78 7.38
N LEU A 19 -12.92 -2.99 7.60
CA LEU A 19 -12.17 -4.22 7.37
C LEU A 19 -11.77 -4.38 5.90
N ALA A 20 -12.67 -4.06 4.97
CA ALA A 20 -12.36 -4.05 3.54
C ALA A 20 -11.24 -3.05 3.19
N MET A 21 -11.25 -1.86 3.81
CA MET A 21 -10.20 -0.86 3.63
C MET A 21 -8.83 -1.38 4.10
N PHE A 22 -8.78 -1.99 5.30
CA PHE A 22 -7.53 -2.55 5.82
C PHE A 22 -7.03 -3.72 4.99
N ALA A 23 -7.90 -4.63 4.59
CA ALA A 23 -7.53 -5.75 3.73
C ALA A 23 -7.01 -5.26 2.37
N GLY A 24 -7.65 -4.26 1.76
CA GLY A 24 -7.18 -3.65 0.51
C GLY A 24 -5.80 -3.01 0.65
N ALA A 25 -5.58 -2.26 1.72
CA ALA A 25 -4.27 -1.66 2.00
C ALA A 25 -3.18 -2.73 2.20
N GLU A 26 -3.47 -3.78 2.98
CA GLU A 26 -2.51 -4.87 3.19
C GLU A 26 -2.15 -5.59 1.88
N VAL A 27 -3.15 -5.84 1.02
CA VAL A 27 -2.93 -6.49 -0.28
C VAL A 27 -2.00 -5.65 -1.15
N VAL A 28 -2.21 -4.34 -1.25
CA VAL A 28 -1.33 -3.43 -2.00
C VAL A 28 0.06 -3.40 -1.39
N HIS A 29 0.18 -3.31 -0.06
CA HIS A 29 1.47 -3.36 0.63
C HIS A 29 2.21 -4.69 0.42
N ARG A 30 1.51 -5.83 0.41
CA ARG A 30 2.14 -7.15 0.15
C ARG A 30 2.51 -7.34 -1.31
N TYR A 31 1.67 -6.86 -2.23
CA TYR A 31 1.87 -7.03 -3.66
C TYR A 31 2.97 -6.13 -4.21
N TYR A 32 2.99 -4.84 -3.80
CA TYR A 32 3.95 -3.87 -4.30
C TYR A 32 5.18 -3.66 -3.42
N ARG A 33 5.19 -4.24 -2.19
CA ARG A 33 6.26 -4.10 -1.18
C ARG A 33 6.95 -2.73 -1.24
N PRO A 34 6.20 -1.64 -1.00
CA PRO A 34 6.77 -0.32 -1.07
C PRO A 34 7.94 -0.24 -0.08
N ASP A 35 9.04 0.35 -0.51
CA ASP A 35 10.13 0.71 0.39
C ASP A 35 9.63 1.86 1.28
N LEU A 36 9.51 1.60 2.58
CA LEU A 36 9.08 2.59 3.58
C LEU A 36 10.27 3.38 4.14
N THR A 37 11.49 3.19 3.60
CA THR A 37 12.68 3.90 4.06
C THR A 37 12.56 5.38 3.70
N ILE A 38 12.36 6.22 4.72
CA ILE A 38 12.41 7.68 4.58
C ILE A 38 13.86 8.12 4.79
N PRO A 39 14.49 8.82 3.84
CA PRO A 39 15.81 9.38 4.07
C PRO A 39 15.73 10.49 5.13
N GLU A 40 16.56 10.41 6.17
CA GLU A 40 16.66 11.42 7.24
C GLU A 40 16.99 12.84 6.70
N ILE A 41 17.66 12.90 5.55
CA ILE A 41 18.00 14.14 4.86
C ILE A 41 17.01 14.33 3.71
N PRO A 42 16.22 15.42 3.71
CA PRO A 42 15.31 15.70 2.61
C PRO A 42 16.12 15.88 1.31
N PRO A 43 15.64 15.31 0.19
CA PRO A 43 16.31 15.47 -1.10
C PRO A 43 16.35 16.94 -1.51
N LYS A 44 17.40 17.35 -2.22
CA LYS A 44 17.50 18.71 -2.73
C LYS A 44 16.35 18.98 -3.70
N PRO A 45 15.87 20.24 -3.81
CA PRO A 45 14.84 20.62 -4.76
C PRO A 45 15.24 20.16 -6.18
N GLY A 46 14.45 19.24 -6.78
CA GLY A 46 14.73 18.66 -8.10
C GLY A 46 15.32 17.25 -8.13
N GLU A 47 15.74 16.68 -6.99
CA GLU A 47 16.28 15.30 -6.90
C GLU A 47 15.28 14.29 -6.32
N LEU A 48 14.01 14.70 -6.15
CA LEU A 48 12.93 13.81 -5.76
C LEU A 48 12.75 12.72 -6.82
N LYS A 49 13.26 11.52 -6.55
CA LYS A 49 13.02 10.33 -7.35
C LYS A 49 11.56 9.91 -7.16
N THR A 50 10.67 10.47 -7.97
CA THR A 50 9.25 10.10 -8.03
C THR A 50 9.01 8.82 -8.84
N GLU A 51 10.08 8.13 -9.26
CA GLU A 51 9.97 6.84 -9.95
C GLU A 51 9.31 5.80 -9.03
N LEU A 52 8.31 5.09 -9.57
CA LEU A 52 7.70 3.94 -8.90
C LEU A 52 8.78 2.90 -8.61
N LEU A 53 9.30 2.87 -7.37
CA LEU A 53 10.37 1.99 -6.92
C LEU A 53 10.13 0.50 -7.29
N GLY A 54 8.86 0.08 -7.35
CA GLY A 54 8.46 -1.27 -7.77
C GLY A 54 8.77 -1.64 -9.24
N LEU A 55 9.01 -0.68 -10.14
CA LEU A 55 9.46 -0.96 -11.51
C LEU A 55 10.97 -1.26 -11.57
N LYS A 56 11.76 -0.71 -10.63
CA LYS A 56 13.21 -0.88 -10.59
C LYS A 56 13.63 -2.20 -9.94
N GLU A 57 12.90 -2.67 -8.91
CA GLU A 57 13.19 -3.97 -8.28
C GLU A 57 13.09 -5.14 -9.26
N ARG A 58 12.14 -5.11 -10.21
CA ARG A 58 12.08 -6.13 -11.29
C ARG A 58 13.25 -6.09 -12.26
N GLN A 59 13.94 -4.96 -12.38
CA GLN A 59 15.15 -4.81 -13.21
C GLN A 59 16.43 -5.19 -12.46
N HIS A 60 16.37 -5.37 -11.13
CA HIS A 60 17.54 -5.60 -10.28
C HIS A 60 17.63 -7.03 -9.71
N LYS A 61 16.98 -8.01 -10.33
CA LYS A 61 17.44 -9.39 -10.26
C LYS A 61 18.44 -9.59 -11.40
N PRO A 62 19.73 -9.27 -11.24
CA PRO A 62 20.70 -9.67 -12.22
C PRO A 62 20.73 -11.20 -12.21
N GLN A 63 20.34 -11.80 -13.33
CA GLN A 63 20.84 -13.12 -13.68
C GLN A 63 22.37 -13.01 -13.78
N ILE A 64 23.03 -13.32 -12.67
CA ILE A 64 24.44 -13.70 -12.55
C ILE A 64 24.34 -15.13 -12.00
N SER A 65 24.90 -16.19 -12.58
CA SER A 65 25.80 -16.38 -13.71
C SER A 65 25.64 -17.83 -14.15
N GLN A 66 25.89 -18.09 -15.43
CA GLN A 66 26.43 -19.36 -15.90
C GLN A 66 27.65 -19.76 -15.03
N GLN A 67 27.64 -20.97 -14.47
CA GLN A 67 28.80 -21.88 -14.39
C GLN A 67 28.32 -23.30 -14.14
#